data_AF-A0A7Y7P2X4-F1
#
_entry.id   AF-A0A7Y7P2X4-F1
#
_cell.length_a   1.000
_cell.length_b   1.000
_cell.length_c   1.000
_cell.angle_alpha   90.00
_cell.angle_beta   90.00
_cell.angle_gamma   90.00
#
_symmetry.space_group_name_H-M   'P 1'
#
loop_
_entity.id
_entity.type
_entity.pdbx_description
1 polymer ?
#
loop_
_entity_poly.entity_id
_entity_poly.type
_entity_poly.pdbx_seq_one_letter_code
_entity_poly.pdbx_strand_id
1 'polypeptide(L)'
;MKLKNFLMGMLFLAAFMTSCTKEDLLVNVTIKDDISTTTTWESGKVYVIRGSINVDNTTLTIEPGTRIEFETGASLQIGYLGNATLIANGTADKPITFTSNATSPSAGAWNGITFWSNNLNSSLKYCSIKYGGTSTKGAINVLGSNITFSHNIVQNALSYGITLDVNSEFIEMNNNTIENCGNHLIEIYAGKLHTIGVDNLFNCPDGKGINVNSDNVEGTVTWKKLSKPYYVEGEINLVNANLTIEPGSIFKFDNNGEFNVGYTSNCTLIANGTNTEKIVFTTSATSPTAGAWLGFFFWSNNLASSSMTNCEIAYAGKSSNSAVKLIGTSLTFSNNSVHHSGGKGLELDNSSFVAMSNNTFENNTLHAMELSATAINTIGTGNTFTCASGYGIDVNDGGISTPITWKKQTVPYYINVGIDINANLTIQEGTIMKFGSNGTIDVGYINNAVLTAVGSAANPIIFTSSATTPAAGAWEGIYLWDNSDNTIFNYCEFQYAGKGSSTTRAAIKSISSTYTVSNSKFKFSGGWGVNNDANTIFTNTNNTFESCNLGTVGSN
;
A
#
# COMPACT_ATOMS: atom_id res chain seq x y z
N MET A 1 -30.25 70.62 -12.10
CA MET A 1 -31.54 70.21 -11.50
C MET A 1 -31.23 69.17 -10.40
N LYS A 2 -30.62 69.62 -9.30
CA LYS A 2 -31.17 69.82 -7.94
C LYS A 2 -31.67 68.53 -7.25
N LEU A 3 -30.74 67.99 -6.46
CA LEU A 3 -30.86 67.15 -5.27
C LEU A 3 -31.97 67.66 -4.33
N LYS A 4 -32.79 66.76 -3.76
CA LYS A 4 -33.75 67.06 -2.67
C LYS A 4 -33.39 66.27 -1.41
N ASN A 5 -33.18 67.04 -0.34
CA ASN A 5 -32.99 66.65 1.05
C ASN A 5 -34.25 66.03 1.66
N PHE A 6 -34.09 65.19 2.69
CA PHE A 6 -34.76 65.46 3.96
C PHE A 6 -33.95 64.93 5.15
N LEU A 7 -33.75 65.81 6.12
CA LEU A 7 -33.02 65.65 7.37
C LEU A 7 -34.07 65.71 8.50
N MET A 8 -34.10 64.72 9.39
CA MET A 8 -34.73 64.78 10.72
C MET A 8 -34.17 63.58 11.49
N GLY A 9 -33.38 63.68 12.56
CA GLY A 9 -33.36 64.68 13.62
C GLY A 9 -34.04 64.10 14.86
N MET A 10 -33.40 63.13 15.54
CA MET A 10 -33.74 62.77 16.93
C MET A 10 -32.46 62.48 17.73
N LEU A 11 -32.20 63.39 18.66
CA LEU A 11 -31.37 63.19 19.85
C LEU A 11 -31.89 61.98 20.64
N PHE A 12 -31.01 61.07 21.02
CA PHE A 12 -31.12 60.38 22.30
C PHE A 12 -29.74 60.35 22.97
N LEU A 13 -29.65 61.13 24.04
CA LEU A 13 -28.60 61.11 25.04
C LEU A 13 -28.68 59.75 25.76
N ALA A 14 -27.65 58.89 25.63
CA ALA A 14 -27.52 57.70 26.44
C ALA A 14 -26.11 57.66 27.04
N ALA A 15 -26.10 57.60 28.37
CA ALA A 15 -24.95 57.73 29.24
C ALA A 15 -23.81 56.76 28.89
N PHE A 16 -22.58 57.28 28.91
CA PHE A 16 -21.39 56.47 29.12
C PHE A 16 -21.46 55.86 30.52
N MET A 17 -22.06 54.68 30.63
CA MET A 17 -21.78 53.78 31.75
C MET A 17 -20.46 53.09 31.42
N THR A 18 -19.38 53.66 31.94
CA THR A 18 -18.13 52.94 32.16
C THR A 18 -18.43 51.75 33.07
N SER A 19 -18.80 50.63 32.46
CA SER A 19 -18.76 49.32 33.11
C SER A 19 -17.28 49.04 33.37
N CYS A 20 -16.81 49.50 34.53
CA CYS A 20 -15.61 48.99 35.17
C CYS A 20 -15.91 47.53 35.52
N THR A 21 -15.78 46.63 34.56
CA THR A 21 -15.55 45.22 34.88
C THR A 21 -14.20 45.22 35.57
N LYS A 22 -14.23 45.03 36.88
CA LYS A 22 -13.05 44.70 37.66
C LYS A 22 -12.37 43.55 36.91
N GLU A 23 -11.27 43.80 36.21
CA GLU A 23 -10.33 42.74 35.86
C GLU A 23 -9.97 42.14 37.20
N ASP A 24 -10.52 40.96 37.51
CA ASP A 24 -10.04 40.19 38.65
C ASP A 24 -8.55 39.96 38.35
N LEU A 25 -7.71 40.66 39.11
CA LEU A 25 -6.27 40.54 39.05
C LEU A 25 -5.94 39.07 39.31
N LEU A 26 -5.60 38.35 38.24
CA LEU A 26 -5.23 36.95 38.32
C LEU A 26 -4.05 36.82 39.29
N VAL A 27 -4.16 35.91 40.25
CA VAL A 27 -3.08 35.67 41.21
C VAL A 27 -2.03 34.78 40.54
N ASN A 28 -0.82 35.31 40.39
CA ASN A 28 0.32 34.55 39.89
C ASN A 28 0.90 33.65 41.00
N VAL A 29 0.96 32.35 40.75
CA VAL A 29 1.59 31.35 41.62
C VAL A 29 2.82 30.81 40.91
N THR A 30 4.01 31.05 41.45
CA THR A 30 5.25 30.49 40.89
C THR A 30 5.43 29.06 41.36
N ILE A 31 5.63 28.14 40.40
CA ILE A 31 5.98 26.73 40.66
C ILE A 31 7.41 26.51 40.20
N LYS A 32 8.28 26.10 41.12
CA LYS A 32 9.72 25.89 40.90
C LYS A 32 10.26 24.63 41.56
N ASP A 33 9.41 23.94 42.31
CA ASP A 33 9.72 22.74 43.08
C ASP A 33 8.82 21.60 42.59
N ASP A 34 9.31 20.37 42.68
CA ASP A 34 8.58 19.16 42.28
C ASP A 34 7.32 18.94 43.14
N ILE A 35 6.30 18.33 42.52
CA ILE A 35 5.01 18.04 43.15
C ILE A 35 4.99 16.57 43.57
N SER A 36 5.13 16.34 44.87
CA SER A 36 5.16 15.00 45.47
C SER A 36 3.96 14.69 46.37
N THR A 37 3.04 15.65 46.53
CA THR A 37 1.79 15.48 47.29
C THR A 37 0.61 15.94 46.47
N THR A 38 -0.58 15.39 46.77
CA THR A 38 -1.78 15.64 45.98
C THR A 38 -2.06 17.14 45.95
N THR A 39 -2.11 17.70 44.74
CA THR A 39 -2.13 19.14 44.54
C THR A 39 -3.23 19.50 43.56
N THR A 40 -3.96 20.56 43.88
CA THR A 40 -4.94 21.17 42.97
C THR A 40 -4.45 22.55 42.55
N TRP A 41 -4.41 22.79 41.24
CA TRP A 41 -4.26 24.12 40.67
C TRP A 41 -5.64 24.71 40.42
N GLU A 42 -5.95 25.78 41.16
CA GLU A 42 -7.29 26.36 41.27
C GLU A 42 -7.57 27.34 40.13
N SER A 43 -8.84 27.40 39.73
CA SER A 43 -9.34 28.36 38.75
C SER A 43 -9.15 29.81 39.22
N GLY A 44 -9.05 30.75 38.26
CA GLY A 44 -8.82 32.17 38.56
C GLY A 44 -7.37 32.52 38.94
N LYS A 45 -6.44 31.58 38.84
CA LYS A 45 -5.00 31.78 39.04
C LYS A 45 -4.20 31.55 37.77
N VAL A 46 -3.03 32.16 37.71
CA VAL A 46 -2.01 31.89 36.70
C VAL A 46 -0.83 31.19 37.37
N TYR A 47 -0.54 29.96 36.95
CA TYR A 47 0.59 29.19 37.46
C TYR A 47 1.80 29.39 36.54
N VAL A 48 2.87 29.99 37.05
CA VAL A 48 4.10 30.24 36.28
C VAL A 48 5.15 29.19 36.63
N ILE A 49 5.46 28.32 35.68
CA ILE A 49 6.37 27.19 35.81
C ILE A 49 7.81 27.63 35.49
N ARG A 50 8.72 27.40 36.43
CA ARG A 50 10.16 27.68 36.31
C ARG A 50 10.96 26.40 36.37
N GLY A 51 11.67 26.09 35.28
CA GLY A 51 12.43 24.85 35.16
C GLY A 51 11.55 23.63 34.85
N SER A 52 12.11 22.45 35.07
CA SER A 52 11.40 21.18 34.86
C SER A 52 10.77 20.74 36.17
N ILE A 53 9.44 20.64 36.19
CA ILE A 53 8.68 20.23 37.38
C ILE A 53 8.22 18.79 37.19
N ASN A 54 8.64 17.92 38.11
CA ASN A 54 8.17 16.54 38.16
C ASN A 54 6.92 16.44 39.04
N VAL A 55 5.94 15.69 38.56
CA VAL A 55 4.79 15.22 39.33
C VAL A 55 5.00 13.72 39.53
N ASP A 56 5.31 13.32 40.76
CA ASP A 56 5.66 11.94 41.10
C ASP A 56 5.00 11.50 42.40
N ASN A 57 4.63 10.22 42.48
CA ASN A 57 3.95 9.61 43.64
C ASN A 57 2.66 10.32 44.05
N THR A 58 1.98 10.97 43.09
CA THR A 58 0.84 11.82 43.40
C THR A 58 -0.06 12.16 42.21
N THR A 59 -1.17 12.85 42.49
CA THR A 59 -2.09 13.39 41.48
C THR A 59 -2.01 14.91 41.46
N LEU A 60 -1.82 15.48 40.27
CA LEU A 60 -2.01 16.89 39.99
C LEU A 60 -3.38 17.08 39.31
N THR A 61 -4.27 17.81 39.95
CA THR A 61 -5.56 18.22 39.38
C THR A 61 -5.50 19.69 38.98
N ILE A 62 -5.95 20.01 37.77
CA ILE A 62 -6.03 21.40 37.28
C ILE A 62 -7.50 21.72 37.02
N GLU A 63 -8.04 22.72 37.70
CA GLU A 63 -9.43 23.12 37.55
C GLU A 63 -9.71 23.82 36.21
N PRO A 64 -10.95 23.74 35.67
CA PRO A 64 -11.35 24.44 34.45
C PRO A 64 -11.06 25.95 34.48
N GLY A 65 -10.59 26.49 33.36
CA GLY A 65 -10.27 27.91 33.20
C GLY A 65 -8.92 28.34 33.79
N THR A 66 -8.13 27.40 34.31
CA THR A 66 -6.78 27.69 34.83
C THR A 66 -5.81 27.98 33.69
N ARG A 67 -4.91 28.94 33.89
CA ARG A 67 -3.83 29.29 32.96
C ARG A 67 -2.47 28.92 33.55
N ILE A 68 -1.67 28.21 32.77
CA ILE A 68 -0.35 27.70 33.11
C ILE A 68 0.62 28.30 32.10
N GLU A 69 1.59 29.06 32.60
CA GLU A 69 2.60 29.74 31.82
C GLU A 69 3.98 29.16 32.09
N PHE A 70 4.72 28.81 31.05
CA PHE A 70 6.05 28.21 31.15
C PHE A 70 7.13 29.24 30.79
N GLU A 71 8.17 29.34 31.62
CA GLU A 71 9.41 30.03 31.27
C GLU A 71 10.19 29.30 30.18
N THR A 72 11.15 29.99 29.56
CA THR A 72 12.01 29.39 28.53
C THR A 72 12.69 28.11 29.02
N GLY A 73 12.48 27.02 28.29
CA GLY A 73 13.03 25.70 28.63
C GLY A 73 12.32 24.99 29.79
N ALA A 74 11.27 25.57 30.38
CA ALA A 74 10.49 24.91 31.42
C ALA A 74 9.67 23.73 30.84
N SER A 75 9.34 22.78 31.70
CA SER A 75 8.58 21.58 31.33
C SER A 75 7.76 21.04 32.49
N LEU A 76 6.74 20.25 32.15
CA LEU A 76 5.97 19.47 33.14
C LEU A 76 6.16 17.99 32.85
N GLN A 77 6.70 17.24 33.81
CA GLN A 77 6.98 15.81 33.68
C GLN A 77 6.02 15.05 34.60
N ILE A 78 5.23 14.13 34.05
CA ILE A 78 4.27 13.32 34.80
C ILE A 78 4.80 11.89 34.87
N GLY A 79 5.06 11.42 36.09
CA GLY A 79 5.42 10.03 36.35
C GLY A 79 6.85 9.65 36.00
N TYR A 80 7.80 10.58 36.17
CA TYR A 80 9.20 10.37 35.80
C TYR A 80 9.92 9.39 36.75
N LEU A 81 9.76 9.57 38.06
CA LEU A 81 10.40 8.75 39.10
C LEU A 81 9.41 7.89 39.88
N GLY A 82 8.11 8.21 39.85
CA GLY A 82 7.10 7.47 40.60
C GLY A 82 5.71 7.60 40.00
N ASN A 83 4.78 6.77 40.48
CA ASN A 83 3.42 6.73 39.92
C ASN A 83 2.74 8.10 40.00
N ALA A 84 2.24 8.60 38.88
CA ALA A 84 1.57 9.90 38.85
C ALA A 84 0.39 9.97 37.89
N THR A 85 -0.49 10.93 38.15
CA THR A 85 -1.64 11.23 37.30
C THR A 85 -1.83 12.74 37.17
N LEU A 86 -2.03 13.21 35.95
CA LEU A 86 -2.50 14.56 35.65
C LEU A 86 -3.99 14.51 35.28
N ILE A 87 -4.81 15.29 35.97
CA ILE A 87 -6.22 15.50 35.65
C ILE A 87 -6.39 16.96 35.23
N ALA A 88 -6.33 17.23 33.93
CA ALA A 88 -6.54 18.54 33.33
C ALA A 88 -7.80 18.52 32.45
N ASN A 89 -8.96 18.52 33.10
CA ASN A 89 -10.25 18.44 32.43
C ASN A 89 -10.98 19.78 32.52
N GLY A 90 -10.76 20.63 31.53
CA GLY A 90 -11.50 21.88 31.35
C GLY A 90 -12.92 21.64 30.83
N THR A 91 -13.58 22.73 30.45
CA THR A 91 -14.87 22.69 29.75
C THR A 91 -14.82 23.58 28.51
N ALA A 92 -15.81 23.47 27.62
CA ALA A 92 -15.92 24.34 26.45
C ALA A 92 -15.93 25.83 26.81
N ASP A 93 -16.61 26.20 27.90
CA ASP A 93 -16.69 27.58 28.39
C ASP A 93 -15.44 28.02 29.15
N LYS A 94 -14.70 27.07 29.74
CA LYS A 94 -13.54 27.31 30.60
C LYS A 94 -12.40 26.36 30.26
N PRO A 95 -11.77 26.53 29.08
CA PRO A 95 -10.65 25.68 28.70
C PRO A 95 -9.44 25.93 29.60
N ILE A 96 -8.64 24.90 29.87
CA ILE A 96 -7.35 25.03 30.56
C ILE A 96 -6.30 25.45 29.55
N THR A 97 -5.47 26.46 29.85
CA THR A 97 -4.45 26.95 28.90
C THR A 97 -3.04 26.62 29.38
N PHE A 98 -2.25 25.95 28.56
CA PHE A 98 -0.80 25.75 28.72
C PHE A 98 -0.07 26.55 27.64
N THR A 99 0.74 27.53 28.02
CA THR A 99 1.41 28.45 27.08
C THR A 99 2.74 28.95 27.62
N SER A 100 3.57 29.62 26.81
CA SER A 100 4.74 30.35 27.33
C SER A 100 4.32 31.63 28.05
N ASN A 101 5.13 32.07 29.03
CA ASN A 101 5.00 33.37 29.70
C ASN A 101 5.60 34.55 28.89
N ALA A 102 6.15 34.29 27.71
CA ALA A 102 6.71 35.34 26.85
C ALA A 102 5.61 36.26 26.30
N THR A 103 5.91 37.55 26.16
CA THR A 103 4.98 38.54 25.57
C THR A 103 4.71 38.32 24.08
N SER A 104 5.61 37.61 23.40
CA SER A 104 5.50 37.24 21.98
C SER A 104 6.12 35.85 21.79
N PRO A 105 5.37 34.78 22.12
CA PRO A 105 5.93 33.44 22.15
C PRO A 105 6.20 32.92 20.74
N SER A 106 7.37 32.31 20.55
CA SER A 106 7.71 31.52 19.38
C SER A 106 7.41 30.05 19.62
N ALA A 107 7.28 29.25 18.55
CA ALA A 107 7.22 27.80 18.68
C ALA A 107 8.46 27.29 19.44
N GLY A 108 8.26 26.37 20.40
CA GLY A 108 9.32 25.85 21.27
C GLY A 108 9.79 26.80 22.36
N ALA A 109 8.95 27.76 22.74
CA ALA A 109 9.23 28.65 23.86
C ALA A 109 9.31 27.91 25.21
N TRP A 110 8.80 26.68 25.30
CA TRP A 110 8.94 25.77 26.44
C TRP A 110 8.96 24.32 25.95
N ASN A 111 9.48 23.41 26.77
CA ASN A 111 9.85 22.06 26.33
C ASN A 111 8.69 21.07 26.19
N GLY A 112 7.46 21.45 26.59
CA GLY A 112 6.28 20.59 26.50
C GLY A 112 5.92 19.87 27.81
N ILE A 113 4.86 19.07 27.73
CA ILE A 113 4.41 18.15 28.79
C ILE A 113 4.84 16.74 28.39
N THR A 114 5.45 16.02 29.32
CA THR A 114 5.85 14.62 29.11
C THR A 114 5.13 13.70 30.09
N PHE A 115 4.49 12.66 29.57
CA PHE A 115 3.95 11.55 30.33
C PHE A 115 4.93 10.38 30.21
N TRP A 116 5.58 10.03 31.31
CA TRP A 116 6.53 8.93 31.39
C TRP A 116 5.85 7.62 31.78
N SER A 117 6.60 6.53 31.84
CA SER A 117 6.06 5.18 32.00
C SER A 117 5.30 4.94 33.31
N ASN A 118 5.52 5.75 34.34
CA ASN A 118 4.76 5.65 35.61
C ASN A 118 3.47 6.50 35.60
N ASN A 119 3.06 7.07 34.47
CA ASN A 119 1.76 7.71 34.32
C ASN A 119 0.62 6.66 34.35
N LEU A 120 -0.34 6.80 35.27
CA LEU A 120 -1.41 5.83 35.53
C LEU A 120 -2.79 6.25 34.97
N ASN A 121 -2.86 6.78 33.74
CA ASN A 121 -4.09 7.27 33.06
C ASN A 121 -4.38 8.77 33.23
N SER A 122 -3.42 9.63 32.90
CA SER A 122 -3.67 11.07 32.81
C SER A 122 -4.75 11.42 31.76
N SER A 123 -5.51 12.47 32.04
CA SER A 123 -6.59 12.98 31.18
C SER A 123 -6.43 14.46 30.91
N LEU A 124 -6.51 14.82 29.63
CA LEU A 124 -6.54 16.18 29.14
C LEU A 124 -7.81 16.35 28.30
N LYS A 125 -8.72 17.20 28.78
CA LYS A 125 -9.94 17.54 28.07
C LYS A 125 -10.12 19.05 28.03
N TYR A 126 -10.56 19.60 26.90
CA TYR A 126 -10.76 21.05 26.72
C TYR A 126 -9.52 21.87 27.14
N CYS A 127 -8.34 21.40 26.76
CA CYS A 127 -7.07 22.10 26.98
C CYS A 127 -6.61 22.82 25.72
N SER A 128 -5.96 23.98 25.87
CA SER A 128 -5.26 24.68 24.81
C SER A 128 -3.76 24.68 25.11
N ILE A 129 -3.00 23.93 24.33
CA ILE A 129 -1.55 23.73 24.49
C ILE A 129 -0.84 24.44 23.33
N LYS A 130 -0.04 25.46 23.65
CA LYS A 130 0.53 26.37 22.65
C LYS A 130 2.03 26.54 22.80
N TYR A 131 2.73 26.67 21.67
CA TYR A 131 4.14 27.10 21.62
C TYR A 131 5.14 26.16 22.31
N GLY A 132 4.74 24.91 22.57
CA GLY A 132 5.56 23.92 23.25
C GLY A 132 6.41 23.06 22.30
N GLY A 133 7.21 22.18 22.89
CA GLY A 133 7.99 21.16 22.19
C GLY A 133 9.43 21.59 21.89
N THR A 134 10.22 20.64 21.41
CA THR A 134 11.62 20.85 21.04
C THR A 134 11.84 20.46 19.58
N SER A 135 13.09 20.41 19.11
CA SER A 135 13.40 19.91 17.77
C SER A 135 13.09 18.40 17.60
N THR A 136 13.09 17.63 18.69
CA THR A 136 12.90 16.17 18.68
C THR A 136 11.67 15.69 19.44
N LYS A 137 10.98 16.58 20.16
CA LYS A 137 9.85 16.25 21.04
C LYS A 137 8.65 17.12 20.71
N GLY A 138 7.45 16.55 20.86
CA GLY A 138 6.21 17.27 20.67
C GLY A 138 5.90 18.24 21.81
N ALA A 139 4.85 19.05 21.64
CA ALA A 139 4.30 19.82 22.76
C ALA A 139 3.70 18.89 23.84
N ILE A 140 3.20 17.73 23.42
CA ILE A 140 2.81 16.60 24.27
C ILE A 140 3.66 15.38 23.91
N ASN A 141 4.24 14.72 24.90
CA ASN A 141 5.07 13.54 24.73
C ASN A 141 4.53 12.40 25.60
N VAL A 142 4.27 11.24 25.02
CA VAL A 142 3.79 10.05 25.75
C VAL A 142 4.80 8.94 25.56
N LEU A 143 5.39 8.49 26.67
CA LEU A 143 6.53 7.58 26.72
C LEU A 143 6.22 6.43 27.68
N GLY A 144 6.02 5.23 27.15
CA GLY A 144 5.67 4.00 27.88
C GLY A 144 4.38 4.09 28.69
N SER A 145 3.43 4.94 28.31
CA SER A 145 2.18 5.12 29.06
C SER A 145 1.01 5.53 28.16
N ASN A 146 -0.19 5.62 28.75
CA ASN A 146 -1.42 5.89 28.01
C ASN A 146 -2.12 7.15 28.53
N ILE A 147 -2.77 7.90 27.64
CA ILE A 147 -3.49 9.12 28.00
C ILE A 147 -4.89 9.19 27.38
N THR A 148 -5.79 9.88 28.08
CA THR A 148 -7.07 10.34 27.53
C THR A 148 -6.88 11.77 27.00
N PHE A 149 -7.14 11.99 25.71
CA PHE A 149 -6.87 13.27 25.05
C PHE A 149 -8.02 13.67 24.11
N SER A 150 -8.99 14.46 24.57
CA SER A 150 -10.11 14.88 23.72
C SER A 150 -10.51 16.35 23.87
N HIS A 151 -11.11 16.92 22.83
CA HIS A 151 -11.55 18.33 22.82
C HIS A 151 -10.42 19.34 23.04
N ASN A 152 -9.17 18.97 22.76
CA ASN A 152 -8.02 19.83 22.98
C ASN A 152 -7.62 20.59 21.71
N ILE A 153 -6.87 21.67 21.90
CA ILE A 153 -6.21 22.43 20.83
C ILE A 153 -4.70 22.35 21.07
N VAL A 154 -3.95 21.84 20.10
CA VAL A 154 -2.48 21.86 20.08
C VAL A 154 -2.03 22.72 18.91
N GLN A 155 -1.31 23.81 19.18
CA GLN A 155 -0.93 24.77 18.14
C GLN A 155 0.48 25.34 18.31
N ASN A 156 1.12 25.66 17.18
CA ASN A 156 2.42 26.34 17.13
C ASN A 156 3.53 25.55 17.84
N ALA A 157 3.50 24.22 17.78
CA ALA A 157 4.57 23.39 18.34
C ALA A 157 5.84 23.47 17.47
N LEU A 158 7.03 23.41 18.08
CA LEU A 158 8.30 23.56 17.35
C LEU A 158 8.55 22.46 16.32
N SER A 159 8.27 21.20 16.70
CA SER A 159 8.36 20.04 15.82
C SER A 159 6.98 19.41 15.69
N TYR A 160 6.71 18.30 16.37
CA TYR A 160 5.40 17.65 16.38
C TYR A 160 4.42 18.31 17.36
N GLY A 161 3.11 18.17 17.13
CA GLY A 161 2.11 18.49 18.13
C GLY A 161 2.15 17.49 19.28
N ILE A 162 2.11 16.21 18.93
CA ILE A 162 2.10 15.08 19.86
C ILE A 162 3.10 14.01 19.38
N THR A 163 3.88 13.42 20.28
CA THR A 163 4.75 12.27 20.00
C THR A 163 4.42 11.11 20.93
N LEU A 164 4.27 9.91 20.39
CA LEU A 164 4.07 8.66 21.13
C LEU A 164 5.24 7.73 20.85
N ASP A 165 5.81 7.14 21.91
CA ASP A 165 6.73 6.02 21.73
C ASP A 165 6.00 4.71 21.38
N VAL A 166 6.77 3.67 21.07
CA VAL A 166 6.26 2.36 20.65
C VAL A 166 5.34 1.69 21.69
N ASN A 167 5.54 2.02 22.97
CA ASN A 167 4.79 1.43 24.08
C ASN A 167 3.64 2.32 24.57
N SER A 168 3.31 3.38 23.82
CA SER A 168 2.29 4.36 24.21
C SER A 168 1.09 4.34 23.28
N GLU A 169 -0.10 4.57 23.83
CA GLU A 169 -1.33 4.66 23.06
C GLU A 169 -2.31 5.68 23.64
N PHE A 170 -3.24 6.13 22.80
CA PHE A 170 -4.37 6.92 23.27
C PHE A 170 -5.47 6.00 23.81
N ILE A 171 -5.93 6.27 25.01
CA ILE A 171 -7.19 5.72 25.54
C ILE A 171 -8.37 6.37 24.80
N GLU A 172 -8.26 7.67 24.53
CA GLU A 172 -9.23 8.46 23.78
C GLU A 172 -8.46 9.53 22.99
N MET A 173 -8.77 9.69 21.69
CA MET A 173 -8.20 10.73 20.84
C MET A 173 -9.25 11.28 19.89
N ASN A 174 -10.18 12.10 20.38
CA ASN A 174 -11.33 12.59 19.60
C ASN A 174 -11.55 14.10 19.78
N ASN A 175 -12.16 14.76 18.77
CA ASN A 175 -12.55 16.17 18.83
C ASN A 175 -11.40 17.14 19.09
N ASN A 176 -10.15 16.76 18.78
CA ASN A 176 -9.00 17.66 18.95
C ASN A 176 -8.77 18.48 17.68
N THR A 177 -8.19 19.67 17.86
CA THR A 177 -7.60 20.46 16.77
C THR A 177 -6.09 20.47 16.93
N ILE A 178 -5.35 19.97 15.94
CA ILE A 178 -3.89 20.03 15.92
C ILE A 178 -3.45 20.79 14.68
N GLU A 179 -2.70 21.88 14.88
CA GLU A 179 -2.35 22.77 13.79
C GLU A 179 -1.00 23.50 13.94
N ASN A 180 -0.50 24.03 12.83
CA ASN A 180 0.67 24.91 12.80
C ASN A 180 1.92 24.33 13.50
N CYS A 181 2.15 23.02 13.36
CA CYS A 181 3.32 22.34 13.91
C CYS A 181 4.50 22.38 12.91
N GLY A 182 5.72 22.54 13.42
CA GLY A 182 6.93 22.66 12.60
C GLY A 182 7.28 21.40 11.80
N ASN A 183 6.85 20.22 12.24
CA ASN A 183 6.94 18.94 11.53
C ASN A 183 5.52 18.36 11.25
N HIS A 184 5.34 17.03 11.23
CA HIS A 184 4.02 16.38 11.20
C HIS A 184 3.22 16.70 12.47
N LEU A 185 1.90 16.44 12.45
CA LEU A 185 1.01 16.78 13.56
C LEU A 185 1.17 15.82 14.73
N ILE A 186 1.27 14.53 14.43
CA ILE A 186 1.44 13.45 15.38
C ILE A 186 2.55 12.54 14.87
N GLU A 187 3.45 12.12 15.75
CA GLU A 187 4.34 10.98 15.56
C GLU A 187 3.83 9.80 16.38
N ILE A 188 3.64 8.65 15.73
CA ILE A 188 3.06 7.45 16.33
C ILE A 188 3.60 6.21 15.61
N TYR A 189 3.55 5.05 16.27
CA TYR A 189 3.97 3.77 15.70
C TYR A 189 2.81 3.06 14.99
N ALA A 190 3.10 2.30 13.93
CA ALA A 190 2.09 1.64 13.11
C ALA A 190 1.10 0.77 13.92
N GLY A 191 1.58 0.06 14.94
CA GLY A 191 0.76 -0.77 15.83
C GLY A 191 -0.31 0.03 16.60
N LYS A 192 -0.13 1.35 16.74
CA LYS A 192 -0.96 2.22 17.57
C LYS A 192 -1.88 3.16 16.78
N LEU A 193 -1.81 3.14 15.44
CA LEU A 193 -2.63 4.00 14.57
C LEU A 193 -4.14 3.89 14.81
N HIS A 194 -4.61 2.70 15.17
CA HIS A 194 -6.03 2.42 15.42
C HIS A 194 -6.61 3.24 16.59
N THR A 195 -5.76 3.81 17.45
CA THR A 195 -6.16 4.61 18.61
C THR A 195 -6.54 6.05 18.26
N ILE A 196 -6.23 6.54 17.05
CA ILE A 196 -6.63 7.87 16.60
C ILE A 196 -8.12 7.86 16.22
N GLY A 197 -8.89 8.81 16.75
CA GLY A 197 -10.30 9.04 16.39
C GLY A 197 -10.48 9.79 15.08
N VAL A 198 -11.67 9.67 14.47
CA VAL A 198 -11.99 10.35 13.20
C VAL A 198 -12.46 11.79 13.37
N ASP A 199 -12.94 12.18 14.55
CA ASP A 199 -13.50 13.51 14.82
C ASP A 199 -12.43 14.60 15.06
N ASN A 200 -11.16 14.33 14.73
CA ASN A 200 -10.08 15.29 14.90
C ASN A 200 -9.93 16.21 13.67
N LEU A 201 -9.69 17.48 13.94
CA LEU A 201 -9.32 18.47 12.93
C LEU A 201 -7.80 18.58 12.82
N PHE A 202 -7.26 18.12 11.70
CA PHE A 202 -5.83 18.15 11.39
C PHE A 202 -5.51 19.22 10.35
N ASN A 203 -4.84 20.29 10.76
CA ASN A 203 -4.52 21.42 9.89
C ASN A 203 -3.00 21.60 9.73
N CYS A 204 -2.49 21.14 8.59
CA CYS A 204 -1.09 21.25 8.20
C CYS A 204 -0.98 21.50 6.70
N PRO A 205 0.13 22.12 6.23
CA PRO A 205 0.39 22.27 4.80
C PRO A 205 0.59 20.90 4.13
N ASP A 206 0.60 20.91 2.79
CA ASP A 206 0.91 19.73 2.00
C ASP A 206 2.30 19.17 2.34
N GLY A 207 2.47 17.86 2.22
CA GLY A 207 3.68 17.16 2.66
C GLY A 207 3.70 16.83 4.15
N LYS A 208 2.69 17.22 4.92
CA LYS A 208 2.53 16.87 6.34
C LYS A 208 1.21 16.13 6.62
N GLY A 209 1.13 15.50 7.79
CA GLY A 209 0.01 14.67 8.22
C GLY A 209 0.30 13.96 9.54
N ILE A 210 0.06 12.64 9.59
CA ILE A 210 0.43 11.77 10.72
C ILE A 210 1.73 11.05 10.34
N ASN A 211 2.82 11.23 11.09
CA ASN A 211 4.04 10.46 10.89
C ASN A 211 3.91 9.10 11.58
N VAL A 212 4.21 8.04 10.85
CA VAL A 212 4.01 6.64 11.24
C VAL A 212 5.34 5.93 11.22
N ASN A 213 5.89 5.70 12.40
CA ASN A 213 7.12 4.94 12.57
C ASN A 213 6.89 3.44 12.36
N SER A 214 7.95 2.76 11.91
CA SER A 214 7.99 1.31 11.73
C SER A 214 7.58 0.58 13.00
N ASP A 215 6.72 -0.45 12.87
CA ASP A 215 6.28 -1.27 14.00
C ASP A 215 5.61 -2.57 13.54
N ASN A 216 5.46 -3.49 14.49
CA ASN A 216 4.53 -4.59 14.37
C ASN A 216 3.10 -4.12 14.61
N VAL A 217 2.15 -4.69 13.88
CA VAL A 217 0.72 -4.56 14.12
C VAL A 217 0.23 -5.91 14.57
N GLU A 218 -0.45 -5.95 15.72
CA GLU A 218 -0.90 -7.17 16.37
C GLU A 218 -2.40 -7.13 16.67
N GLY A 219 -3.03 -8.30 16.72
CA GLY A 219 -4.44 -8.43 17.07
C GLY A 219 -5.41 -7.94 15.98
N THR A 220 -6.67 -7.75 16.34
CA THR A 220 -7.70 -7.28 15.40
C THR A 220 -7.85 -5.77 15.53
N VAL A 221 -7.45 -5.04 14.51
CA VAL A 221 -7.42 -3.57 14.53
C VAL A 221 -7.95 -2.97 13.22
N THR A 222 -8.49 -1.76 13.33
CA THR A 222 -8.94 -0.97 12.18
C THR A 222 -8.19 0.34 12.11
N TRP A 223 -7.53 0.60 10.99
CA TRP A 223 -6.97 1.91 10.67
C TRP A 223 -8.01 2.77 9.97
N LYS A 224 -8.27 3.93 10.55
CA LYS A 224 -9.41 4.77 10.18
C LYS A 224 -9.03 5.74 9.07
N LYS A 225 -10.02 6.20 8.30
CA LYS A 225 -9.80 7.31 7.36
C LYS A 225 -9.65 8.61 8.14
N LEU A 226 -8.52 9.29 7.96
CA LEU A 226 -8.29 10.64 8.51
C LEU A 226 -8.36 11.71 7.43
N SER A 227 -8.54 12.96 7.86
CA SER A 227 -8.54 14.14 6.96
C SER A 227 -7.17 14.50 6.38
N LYS A 228 -6.09 13.88 6.89
CA LYS A 228 -4.71 14.04 6.42
C LYS A 228 -4.04 12.68 6.21
N PRO A 229 -3.05 12.57 5.30
CA PRO A 229 -2.37 11.29 5.03
C PRO A 229 -1.56 10.76 6.22
N TYR A 230 -1.39 9.44 6.23
CA TYR A 230 -0.36 8.75 6.99
C TYR A 230 0.95 8.78 6.20
N TYR A 231 2.02 9.25 6.82
CA TYR A 231 3.38 9.23 6.27
C TYR A 231 4.12 8.10 6.95
N VAL A 232 4.43 7.04 6.21
CA VAL A 232 5.03 5.83 6.76
C VAL A 232 6.54 5.89 6.58
N GLU A 233 7.25 5.76 7.69
CA GLU A 233 8.71 5.72 7.77
C GLU A 233 9.15 4.29 8.11
N GLY A 234 9.63 3.57 7.09
CA GLY A 234 10.12 2.20 7.20
C GLY A 234 9.04 1.11 7.19
N GLU A 235 9.31 0.02 7.89
CA GLU A 235 8.60 -1.26 7.74
C GLU A 235 7.35 -1.36 8.63
N ILE A 236 6.26 -1.85 8.04
CA ILE A 236 5.05 -2.26 8.75
C ILE A 236 4.93 -3.78 8.66
N ASN A 237 4.90 -4.44 9.81
CA ASN A 237 4.82 -5.90 9.89
C ASN A 237 3.52 -6.34 10.54
N LEU A 238 2.64 -7.03 9.82
CA LEU A 238 1.50 -7.71 10.45
C LEU A 238 1.99 -8.99 11.13
N VAL A 239 1.75 -9.11 12.43
CA VAL A 239 2.13 -10.25 13.28
C VAL A 239 0.91 -10.69 14.09
N ASN A 240 0.38 -11.88 13.80
CA ASN A 240 -0.84 -12.42 14.41
C ASN A 240 -2.00 -11.40 14.39
N ALA A 241 -2.19 -10.76 13.22
CA ALA A 241 -3.07 -9.60 13.08
C ALA A 241 -4.16 -9.78 12.04
N ASN A 242 -5.33 -9.21 12.34
CA ASN A 242 -6.41 -8.97 11.39
C ASN A 242 -6.56 -7.46 11.24
N LEU A 243 -5.88 -6.89 10.24
CA LEU A 243 -5.92 -5.45 9.97
C LEU A 243 -7.00 -5.14 8.93
N THR A 244 -7.89 -4.22 9.28
CA THR A 244 -8.80 -3.56 8.33
C THR A 244 -8.36 -2.11 8.09
N ILE A 245 -8.31 -1.69 6.84
CA ILE A 245 -8.07 -0.29 6.46
C ILE A 245 -9.36 0.30 5.90
N GLU A 246 -9.82 1.41 6.47
CA GLU A 246 -11.04 2.07 6.01
C GLU A 246 -10.87 2.67 4.60
N PRO A 247 -11.94 2.63 3.76
CA PRO A 247 -11.95 3.27 2.45
C PRO A 247 -11.51 4.74 2.49
N GLY A 248 -10.84 5.19 1.42
CA GLY A 248 -10.40 6.58 1.31
C GLY A 248 -9.16 6.94 2.13
N SER A 249 -8.57 5.99 2.85
CA SER A 249 -7.31 6.19 3.57
C SER A 249 -6.13 6.39 2.60
N ILE A 250 -5.20 7.29 2.96
CA ILE A 250 -4.03 7.63 2.13
C ILE A 250 -2.76 7.37 2.94
N PHE A 251 -1.90 6.51 2.42
CA PHE A 251 -0.58 6.17 2.97
C PHE A 251 0.52 6.61 2.00
N LYS A 252 1.51 7.31 2.56
CA LYS A 252 2.66 7.87 1.84
C LYS A 252 3.95 7.31 2.43
N PHE A 253 4.57 6.37 1.72
CA PHE A 253 5.76 5.65 2.15
C PHE A 253 7.04 6.42 1.79
N ASP A 254 7.98 6.47 2.73
CA ASP A 254 9.35 6.88 2.46
C ASP A 254 10.12 5.82 1.64
N ASN A 255 11.40 6.08 1.37
CA ASN A 255 12.24 5.17 0.56
C ASN A 255 12.46 3.80 1.21
N ASN A 256 12.29 3.69 2.52
CA ASN A 256 12.40 2.44 3.25
C ASN A 256 11.02 1.80 3.52
N GLY A 257 9.95 2.43 3.05
CA GLY A 257 8.60 1.98 3.31
C GLY A 257 8.32 0.61 2.71
N GLU A 258 7.91 -0.33 3.55
CA GLU A 258 7.58 -1.71 3.21
C GLU A 258 6.36 -2.16 4.01
N PHE A 259 5.51 -2.98 3.40
CA PHE A 259 4.33 -3.54 4.06
C PHE A 259 4.33 -5.06 3.98
N ASN A 260 4.58 -5.71 5.12
CA ASN A 260 4.68 -7.15 5.26
C ASN A 260 3.41 -7.74 5.88
N VAL A 261 2.85 -8.75 5.22
CA VAL A 261 1.68 -9.49 5.69
C VAL A 261 2.05 -10.96 5.87
N GLY A 262 2.02 -11.44 7.11
CA GLY A 262 2.13 -12.86 7.41
C GLY A 262 3.55 -13.43 7.32
N TYR A 263 4.58 -12.65 7.61
CA TYR A 263 5.98 -13.13 7.55
C TYR A 263 6.26 -14.23 8.58
N THR A 264 5.86 -14.02 9.84
CA THR A 264 6.16 -14.92 10.96
C THR A 264 4.94 -15.65 11.53
N SER A 265 3.73 -15.19 11.23
CA SER A 265 2.50 -15.67 11.88
C SER A 265 1.26 -15.36 11.04
N ASN A 266 0.16 -16.08 11.31
CA ASN A 266 -1.06 -15.96 10.52
C ASN A 266 -1.64 -14.55 10.58
N CYS A 267 -1.86 -13.94 9.42
CA CYS A 267 -2.39 -12.59 9.31
C CYS A 267 -3.46 -12.47 8.22
N THR A 268 -4.39 -11.54 8.42
CA THR A 268 -5.33 -11.07 7.39
C THR A 268 -5.17 -9.57 7.19
N LEU A 269 -5.08 -9.14 5.94
CA LEU A 269 -5.23 -7.73 5.54
C LEU A 269 -6.53 -7.54 4.76
N ILE A 270 -7.38 -6.64 5.22
CA ILE A 270 -8.59 -6.19 4.53
C ILE A 270 -8.41 -4.72 4.13
N ALA A 271 -7.97 -4.48 2.90
CA ALA A 271 -7.84 -3.16 2.31
C ALA A 271 -8.86 -3.01 1.17
N ASN A 272 -10.13 -2.81 1.52
CA ASN A 272 -11.22 -2.73 0.55
C ASN A 272 -11.79 -1.32 0.51
N GLY A 273 -11.32 -0.50 -0.44
CA GLY A 273 -11.88 0.80 -0.74
C GLY A 273 -13.20 0.72 -1.52
N THR A 274 -13.70 1.87 -1.96
CA THR A 274 -14.86 1.98 -2.85
C THR A 274 -14.49 2.71 -4.14
N ASN A 275 -15.39 2.70 -5.13
CA ASN A 275 -15.18 3.42 -6.40
C ASN A 275 -14.97 4.94 -6.21
N THR A 276 -15.54 5.51 -5.13
CA THR A 276 -15.41 6.94 -4.79
C THR A 276 -14.35 7.21 -3.74
N GLU A 277 -13.99 6.21 -2.94
CA GLU A 277 -13.04 6.31 -1.83
C GLU A 277 -12.04 5.16 -1.92
N LYS A 278 -11.18 5.24 -2.94
CA LYS A 278 -10.06 4.31 -3.08
C LYS A 278 -9.11 4.43 -1.89
N ILE A 279 -8.50 3.31 -1.49
CA ILE A 279 -7.36 3.35 -0.57
C ILE A 279 -6.11 3.60 -1.41
N VAL A 280 -5.32 4.61 -1.05
CA VAL A 280 -4.14 5.03 -1.83
C VAL A 280 -2.86 4.73 -1.07
N PHE A 281 -1.98 3.95 -1.69
CA PHE A 281 -0.63 3.66 -1.23
C PHE A 281 0.36 4.25 -2.24
N THR A 282 1.11 5.27 -1.84
CA THR A 282 2.02 6.01 -2.72
C THR A 282 3.27 6.45 -1.96
N THR A 283 4.17 7.20 -2.59
CA THR A 283 5.38 7.72 -1.94
C THR A 283 5.15 9.06 -1.23
N SER A 284 5.93 9.33 -0.18
CA SER A 284 6.06 10.64 0.47
C SER A 284 7.02 11.58 -0.26
N ALA A 285 7.76 11.11 -1.27
CA ALA A 285 8.69 11.92 -2.03
C ALA A 285 8.00 13.12 -2.72
N THR A 286 8.60 14.30 -2.62
CA THR A 286 8.10 15.52 -3.27
C THR A 286 8.23 15.51 -4.80
N SER A 287 9.04 14.59 -5.34
CA SER A 287 9.18 14.30 -6.76
C SER A 287 9.16 12.79 -6.96
N PRO A 288 7.96 12.18 -7.10
CA PRO A 288 7.82 10.74 -7.21
C PRO A 288 8.57 10.16 -8.41
N THR A 289 9.33 9.09 -8.17
CA THR A 289 9.98 8.28 -9.20
C THR A 289 9.53 6.83 -9.09
N ALA A 290 9.63 6.07 -10.17
CA ALA A 290 9.31 4.66 -10.11
C ALA A 290 10.20 3.93 -9.08
N GLY A 291 9.60 3.08 -8.24
CA GLY A 291 10.32 2.37 -7.17
C GLY A 291 10.76 3.27 -6.00
N ALA A 292 10.01 4.33 -5.72
CA ALA A 292 10.28 5.24 -4.60
C ALA A 292 10.06 4.60 -3.21
N TRP A 293 9.45 3.42 -3.11
CA TRP A 293 9.32 2.62 -1.89
C TRP A 293 9.31 1.12 -2.22
N LEU A 294 9.46 0.24 -1.22
CA LEU A 294 9.78 -1.19 -1.44
C LEU A 294 8.62 -1.98 -2.02
N GLY A 295 7.41 -1.83 -1.48
CA GLY A 295 6.21 -2.52 -1.96
C GLY A 295 5.45 -3.28 -0.89
N PHE A 296 4.48 -4.08 -1.33
CA PHE A 296 3.72 -5.02 -0.51
C PHE A 296 4.27 -6.43 -0.64
N PHE A 297 4.45 -7.11 0.48
CA PHE A 297 4.91 -8.49 0.54
C PHE A 297 3.94 -9.32 1.37
N PHE A 298 3.26 -10.25 0.69
CA PHE A 298 2.39 -11.24 1.30
C PHE A 298 3.15 -12.56 1.40
N TRP A 299 3.43 -13.00 2.61
CA TRP A 299 4.23 -14.17 2.91
C TRP A 299 3.34 -15.39 3.19
N SER A 300 3.96 -16.55 3.43
CA SER A 300 3.26 -17.83 3.49
C SER A 300 2.20 -17.94 4.60
N ASN A 301 2.28 -17.12 5.66
CA ASN A 301 1.25 -17.09 6.71
C ASN A 301 0.16 -16.04 6.45
N ASN A 302 0.17 -15.34 5.30
CA ASN A 302 -0.99 -14.58 4.88
C ASN A 302 -2.16 -15.54 4.60
N LEU A 303 -3.32 -15.26 5.20
CA LEU A 303 -4.52 -16.06 5.04
C LEU A 303 -5.26 -15.70 3.75
N ALA A 304 -5.93 -16.69 3.14
CA ALA A 304 -6.73 -16.50 1.91
C ALA A 304 -7.91 -15.53 2.07
N SER A 305 -8.27 -15.18 3.32
CA SER A 305 -9.23 -14.12 3.65
C SER A 305 -8.71 -12.71 3.36
N SER A 306 -7.42 -12.53 3.12
CA SER A 306 -6.86 -11.23 2.76
C SER A 306 -7.41 -10.73 1.43
N SER A 307 -7.69 -9.44 1.37
CA SER A 307 -8.25 -8.79 0.20
C SER A 307 -7.74 -7.36 0.04
N MET A 308 -7.45 -7.02 -1.21
CA MET A 308 -7.22 -5.64 -1.66
C MET A 308 -8.19 -5.35 -2.81
N THR A 309 -9.10 -4.41 -2.59
CA THR A 309 -10.09 -4.01 -3.58
C THR A 309 -10.21 -2.50 -3.66
N ASN A 310 -10.33 -1.93 -4.86
CA ASN A 310 -10.38 -0.48 -5.06
C ASN A 310 -9.18 0.26 -4.44
N CYS A 311 -8.00 -0.32 -4.57
CA CYS A 311 -6.74 0.29 -4.12
C CYS A 311 -5.97 0.91 -5.29
N GLU A 312 -5.23 1.96 -5.01
CA GLU A 312 -4.17 2.50 -5.86
C GLU A 312 -2.82 2.19 -5.21
N ILE A 313 -1.95 1.47 -5.93
CA ILE A 313 -0.57 1.19 -5.54
C ILE A 313 0.35 1.88 -6.55
N ALA A 314 0.96 2.97 -6.12
CA ALA A 314 1.73 3.87 -6.98
C ALA A 314 3.19 3.96 -6.55
N TYR A 315 4.12 3.98 -7.50
CA TYR A 315 5.56 4.23 -7.26
C TYR A 315 6.26 3.21 -6.35
N ALA A 316 5.65 2.04 -6.14
CA ALA A 316 6.21 0.96 -5.32
C ALA A 316 7.22 0.12 -6.11
N GLY A 317 7.76 -0.95 -5.52
CA GLY A 317 8.57 -1.95 -6.22
C GLY A 317 9.87 -1.39 -6.76
N LYS A 318 10.94 -1.44 -5.96
CA LYS A 318 12.30 -1.07 -6.43
C LYS A 318 12.74 -1.91 -7.64
N SER A 319 13.86 -1.57 -8.28
CA SER A 319 14.30 -2.22 -9.53
C SER A 319 14.40 -3.76 -9.50
N SER A 320 14.65 -4.35 -8.33
CA SER A 320 14.70 -5.81 -8.11
C SER A 320 13.42 -6.39 -7.50
N ASN A 321 12.45 -5.56 -7.14
CA ASN A 321 11.25 -5.94 -6.41
C ASN A 321 10.00 -5.63 -7.24
N SER A 322 8.95 -6.41 -7.01
CA SER A 322 7.63 -6.13 -7.57
C SER A 322 6.87 -5.18 -6.63
N ALA A 323 5.97 -4.35 -7.17
CA ALA A 323 5.15 -3.45 -6.35
C ALA A 323 4.27 -4.24 -5.35
N VAL A 324 3.81 -5.42 -5.78
CA VAL A 324 3.11 -6.40 -4.94
C VAL A 324 3.75 -7.77 -5.17
N LYS A 325 4.18 -8.48 -4.12
CA LYS A 325 4.74 -9.82 -4.20
C LYS A 325 4.01 -10.77 -3.25
N LEU A 326 3.59 -11.92 -3.76
CA LEU A 326 3.01 -13.02 -2.98
C LEU A 326 3.99 -14.19 -2.96
N ILE A 327 4.20 -14.79 -1.78
CA ILE A 327 5.17 -15.86 -1.55
C ILE A 327 4.48 -16.98 -0.77
N GLY A 328 4.22 -18.11 -1.44
CA GLY A 328 3.55 -19.27 -0.85
C GLY A 328 2.15 -18.98 -0.31
N THR A 329 1.38 -18.07 -0.92
CA THR A 329 0.09 -17.60 -0.38
C THR A 329 -0.94 -17.28 -1.47
N SER A 330 -2.09 -16.74 -1.09
CA SER A 330 -3.14 -16.28 -1.99
C SER A 330 -3.79 -14.98 -1.56
N LEU A 331 -4.36 -14.25 -2.53
CA LEU A 331 -4.98 -12.94 -2.31
C LEU A 331 -6.22 -12.75 -3.19
N THR A 332 -7.23 -12.08 -2.66
CA THR A 332 -8.25 -11.41 -3.49
C THR A 332 -7.73 -10.04 -3.89
N PHE A 333 -7.47 -9.84 -5.19
CA PHE A 333 -6.89 -8.59 -5.72
C PHE A 333 -7.73 -8.10 -6.91
N SER A 334 -8.72 -7.25 -6.66
CA SER A 334 -9.67 -6.83 -7.72
C SER A 334 -9.93 -5.32 -7.74
N ASN A 335 -10.23 -4.76 -8.91
CA ASN A 335 -10.51 -3.33 -9.09
C ASN A 335 -9.37 -2.41 -8.61
N ASN A 336 -8.12 -2.87 -8.66
CA ASN A 336 -6.96 -2.09 -8.23
C ASN A 336 -6.24 -1.44 -9.42
N SER A 337 -5.48 -0.38 -9.15
CA SER A 337 -4.49 0.17 -10.09
C SER A 337 -3.08 0.03 -9.54
N VAL A 338 -2.17 -0.56 -10.32
CA VAL A 338 -0.74 -0.71 -9.99
C VAL A 338 0.08 -0.02 -11.08
N HIS A 339 0.77 1.07 -10.71
CA HIS A 339 1.49 1.85 -11.70
C HIS A 339 2.76 2.51 -11.20
N HIS A 340 3.62 2.84 -12.16
CA HIS A 340 4.92 3.46 -11.90
C HIS A 340 5.80 2.60 -10.98
N SER A 341 5.69 1.26 -11.06
CA SER A 341 6.62 0.38 -10.36
C SER A 341 8.03 0.51 -10.94
N GLY A 342 9.05 0.55 -10.09
CA GLY A 342 10.46 0.51 -10.50
C GLY A 342 10.90 -0.85 -11.02
N GLY A 343 10.19 -1.92 -10.64
CA GLY A 343 10.32 -3.27 -11.16
C GLY A 343 9.05 -3.72 -11.89
N LYS A 344 8.57 -4.92 -11.54
CA LYS A 344 7.31 -5.47 -12.08
C LYS A 344 6.11 -4.92 -11.30
N GLY A 345 4.92 -4.99 -11.89
CA GLY A 345 3.69 -4.63 -11.19
C GLY A 345 3.34 -5.61 -10.06
N LEU A 346 3.32 -6.91 -10.37
CA LEU A 346 3.00 -7.95 -9.40
C LEU A 346 3.79 -9.24 -9.66
N GLU A 347 4.16 -9.96 -8.61
CA GLU A 347 4.84 -11.25 -8.71
C GLU A 347 4.19 -12.32 -7.81
N LEU A 348 3.97 -13.50 -8.39
CA LEU A 348 3.52 -14.69 -7.67
C LEU A 348 4.67 -15.71 -7.59
N ASP A 349 5.21 -15.89 -6.40
CA ASP A 349 6.15 -16.96 -6.08
C ASP A 349 5.40 -18.08 -5.35
N ASN A 350 5.23 -19.23 -6.02
CA ASN A 350 4.47 -20.37 -5.50
C ASN A 350 3.10 -19.98 -4.93
N SER A 351 2.42 -19.05 -5.60
CA SER A 351 1.23 -18.36 -5.12
C SER A 351 0.12 -18.36 -6.18
N SER A 352 -1.11 -18.06 -5.76
CA SER A 352 -2.28 -18.00 -6.65
C SER A 352 -3.25 -16.90 -6.22
N PHE A 353 -4.14 -16.48 -7.11
CA PHE A 353 -5.21 -15.57 -6.73
C PHE A 353 -6.44 -16.34 -6.23
N VAL A 354 -7.06 -15.84 -5.17
CA VAL A 354 -8.44 -16.20 -4.83
C VAL A 354 -9.39 -15.57 -5.86
N ALA A 355 -9.14 -14.32 -6.21
CA ALA A 355 -9.78 -13.62 -7.31
C ALA A 355 -8.86 -12.51 -7.85
N MET A 356 -8.88 -12.30 -9.17
CA MET A 356 -8.07 -11.29 -9.85
C MET A 356 -8.83 -10.67 -11.02
N SER A 357 -9.68 -9.66 -10.79
CA SER A 357 -10.51 -9.06 -11.84
C SER A 357 -10.49 -7.53 -11.84
N ASN A 358 -10.72 -6.94 -13.02
CA ASN A 358 -10.85 -5.49 -13.20
C ASN A 358 -9.65 -4.65 -12.73
N ASN A 359 -8.45 -5.21 -12.70
CA ASN A 359 -7.26 -4.46 -12.31
C ASN A 359 -6.62 -3.75 -13.50
N THR A 360 -5.94 -2.64 -13.25
CA THR A 360 -5.17 -1.91 -14.25
C THR A 360 -3.68 -1.90 -13.86
N PHE A 361 -2.83 -2.35 -14.78
CA PHE A 361 -1.37 -2.29 -14.65
C PHE A 361 -0.81 -1.43 -15.77
N GLU A 362 -0.13 -0.34 -15.44
CA GLU A 362 0.41 0.58 -16.43
C GLU A 362 1.68 1.29 -15.94
N ASN A 363 2.50 1.77 -16.87
CA ASN A 363 3.71 2.54 -16.55
C ASN A 363 4.68 1.84 -15.57
N ASN A 364 4.64 0.51 -15.48
CA ASN A 364 5.62 -0.27 -14.71
C ASN A 364 6.88 -0.47 -15.56
N THR A 365 8.05 -0.43 -14.93
CA THR A 365 9.34 -0.44 -15.63
C THR A 365 9.62 -1.77 -16.33
N LEU A 366 9.13 -2.88 -15.77
CA LEU A 366 9.27 -4.23 -16.33
C LEU A 366 7.90 -4.83 -16.70
N HIS A 367 7.76 -6.16 -16.61
CA HIS A 367 6.50 -6.87 -16.83
C HIS A 367 5.39 -6.37 -15.89
N ALA A 368 4.15 -6.37 -16.39
CA ALA A 368 3.01 -6.04 -15.55
C ALA A 368 2.83 -7.08 -14.43
N MET A 369 3.10 -8.34 -14.75
CA MET A 369 2.99 -9.45 -13.81
C MET A 369 4.01 -10.54 -14.13
N GLU A 370 4.47 -11.26 -13.11
CA GLU A 370 5.17 -12.54 -13.23
C GLU A 370 4.45 -13.62 -12.42
N LEU A 371 4.29 -14.82 -12.98
CA LEU A 371 3.64 -15.97 -12.34
C LEU A 371 4.02 -17.29 -13.02
N SER A 372 3.70 -18.42 -12.38
CA SER A 372 3.85 -19.74 -12.99
C SER A 372 2.76 -20.06 -14.01
N ALA A 373 3.04 -21.01 -14.91
CA ALA A 373 2.11 -21.54 -15.91
C ALA A 373 0.77 -22.00 -15.32
N THR A 374 0.81 -22.63 -14.14
CA THR A 374 -0.40 -23.10 -13.43
C THR A 374 -1.23 -21.92 -12.92
N ALA A 375 -0.61 -20.83 -12.46
CA ALA A 375 -1.33 -19.70 -11.88
C ALA A 375 -2.08 -18.83 -12.91
N ILE A 376 -1.78 -18.95 -14.21
CA ILE A 376 -2.41 -18.16 -15.29
C ILE A 376 -3.94 -18.31 -15.30
N ASN A 377 -4.46 -19.49 -14.95
CA ASN A 377 -5.90 -19.73 -14.91
C ASN A 377 -6.63 -18.89 -13.85
N THR A 378 -5.91 -18.38 -12.84
CA THR A 378 -6.45 -17.55 -11.77
C THR A 378 -6.61 -16.09 -12.17
N ILE A 379 -6.08 -15.68 -13.35
CA ILE A 379 -6.34 -14.36 -13.92
C ILE A 379 -7.81 -14.30 -14.37
N GLY A 380 -8.60 -13.49 -13.66
CA GLY A 380 -9.99 -13.20 -13.95
C GLY A 380 -10.18 -12.31 -15.18
N THR A 381 -11.40 -11.81 -15.35
CA THR A 381 -11.78 -10.95 -16.48
C THR A 381 -11.65 -9.46 -16.15
N GLY A 382 -11.69 -8.61 -17.18
CA GLY A 382 -11.69 -7.15 -17.02
C GLY A 382 -10.33 -6.52 -16.68
N ASN A 383 -9.27 -7.31 -16.51
CA ASN A 383 -7.93 -6.79 -16.28
C ASN A 383 -7.38 -6.10 -17.53
N THR A 384 -6.75 -4.94 -17.33
CA THR A 384 -6.06 -4.18 -18.37
C THR A 384 -4.59 -4.10 -18.01
N PHE A 385 -3.74 -4.63 -18.87
CA PHE A 385 -2.29 -4.60 -18.77
C PHE A 385 -1.77 -3.71 -19.90
N THR A 386 -0.90 -2.77 -19.56
CA THR A 386 -0.19 -1.91 -20.51
C THR A 386 1.29 -1.97 -20.18
N CYS A 387 2.11 -2.26 -21.19
CA CYS A 387 3.54 -2.48 -21.03
C CYS A 387 4.32 -1.81 -22.16
N ALA A 388 5.57 -1.42 -21.90
CA ALA A 388 6.49 -1.04 -22.97
C ALA A 388 6.79 -2.26 -23.87
N SER A 389 7.26 -1.98 -25.09
CA SER A 389 7.64 -3.05 -26.04
C SER A 389 8.67 -4.00 -25.41
N GLY A 390 8.47 -5.30 -25.57
CA GLY A 390 9.30 -6.34 -24.95
C GLY A 390 8.78 -6.84 -23.59
N TYR A 391 7.75 -6.20 -23.02
CA TYR A 391 7.15 -6.61 -21.75
C TYR A 391 5.68 -7.02 -21.91
N GLY A 392 5.15 -7.69 -20.89
CA GLY A 392 3.81 -8.28 -20.86
C GLY A 392 3.56 -9.00 -19.54
N ILE A 393 3.04 -10.22 -19.61
CA ILE A 393 2.93 -11.14 -18.46
C ILE A 393 4.05 -12.19 -18.57
N ASP A 394 4.97 -12.23 -17.62
CA ASP A 394 6.09 -13.18 -17.61
C ASP A 394 5.69 -14.51 -16.97
N VAL A 395 6.10 -15.61 -17.59
CA VAL A 395 5.83 -16.98 -17.16
C VAL A 395 7.16 -17.62 -16.75
N ASN A 396 7.39 -17.74 -15.45
CA ASN A 396 8.70 -18.08 -14.88
C ASN A 396 8.87 -19.56 -14.49
N ASP A 397 7.80 -20.35 -14.47
CA ASP A 397 7.79 -21.78 -14.14
C ASP A 397 6.69 -22.54 -14.91
N GLY A 398 6.86 -23.85 -15.12
CA GLY A 398 6.34 -24.54 -16.30
C GLY A 398 5.41 -25.75 -16.14
N GLY A 399 5.09 -26.23 -14.94
CA GLY A 399 4.26 -27.45 -14.80
C GLY A 399 2.75 -27.19 -14.85
N ILE A 400 2.01 -27.94 -15.68
CA ILE A 400 0.54 -28.01 -15.67
C ILE A 400 0.11 -29.46 -15.42
N SER A 401 -0.45 -29.71 -14.24
CA SER A 401 -0.86 -31.05 -13.79
C SER A 401 -2.37 -31.19 -13.53
N THR A 402 -3.13 -30.11 -13.71
CA THR A 402 -4.60 -30.12 -13.65
C THR A 402 -5.18 -29.42 -14.88
N PRO A 403 -6.41 -29.75 -15.30
CA PRO A 403 -7.02 -29.09 -16.44
C PRO A 403 -7.20 -27.59 -16.21
N ILE A 404 -6.65 -26.76 -17.10
CA ILE A 404 -6.72 -25.30 -16.97
C ILE A 404 -7.02 -24.62 -18.32
N THR A 405 -7.45 -23.35 -18.23
CA THR A 405 -7.66 -22.49 -19.40
C THR A 405 -6.81 -21.24 -19.27
N TRP A 406 -6.02 -20.95 -20.30
CA TRP A 406 -5.31 -19.68 -20.44
C TRP A 406 -6.17 -18.70 -21.24
N LYS A 407 -6.51 -17.58 -20.60
CA LYS A 407 -7.33 -16.54 -21.20
C LYS A 407 -6.48 -15.59 -22.04
N LYS A 408 -7.09 -14.96 -23.04
CA LYS A 408 -6.50 -13.85 -23.77
C LYS A 408 -6.31 -12.67 -22.84
N GLN A 409 -5.15 -12.02 -22.92
CA GLN A 409 -4.84 -10.80 -22.18
C GLN A 409 -4.60 -9.64 -23.15
N THR A 410 -4.58 -8.43 -22.60
CA THR A 410 -4.31 -7.18 -23.34
C THR A 410 -2.84 -7.04 -23.75
N VAL A 411 -1.94 -7.82 -23.14
CA VAL A 411 -0.52 -7.95 -23.49
C VAL A 411 -0.16 -9.44 -23.72
N PRO A 412 0.95 -9.74 -24.40
CA PRO A 412 1.40 -11.12 -24.60
C PRO A 412 1.84 -11.80 -23.29
N TYR A 413 1.75 -13.13 -23.28
CA TYR A 413 2.52 -13.96 -22.35
C TYR A 413 3.95 -14.10 -22.86
N TYR A 414 4.94 -13.87 -22.01
CA TYR A 414 6.36 -14.09 -22.28
C TYR A 414 6.79 -15.37 -21.57
N ILE A 415 7.40 -16.29 -22.32
CA ILE A 415 7.74 -17.63 -21.84
C ILE A 415 9.20 -17.89 -22.20
N ASN A 416 10.09 -17.95 -21.22
CA ASN A 416 11.50 -18.30 -21.45
C ASN A 416 11.92 -19.58 -20.71
N VAL A 417 10.93 -20.41 -20.41
CA VAL A 417 11.07 -21.71 -19.75
C VAL A 417 10.34 -22.77 -20.57
N GLY A 418 10.59 -24.04 -20.29
CA GLY A 418 9.76 -25.12 -20.81
C GLY A 418 8.43 -25.20 -20.07
N ILE A 419 7.35 -25.45 -20.81
CA ILE A 419 6.02 -25.66 -20.27
C ILE A 419 5.63 -27.12 -20.43
N ASP A 420 5.59 -27.86 -19.33
CA ASP A 420 5.21 -29.26 -19.26
C ASP A 420 3.70 -29.40 -19.04
N ILE A 421 2.99 -29.80 -20.09
CA ILE A 421 1.54 -30.01 -20.09
C ILE A 421 1.26 -31.49 -19.85
N ASN A 422 0.93 -31.82 -18.61
CA ASN A 422 0.58 -33.17 -18.13
C ASN A 422 -0.90 -33.29 -17.71
N ALA A 423 -1.71 -32.31 -18.12
CA ALA A 423 -3.18 -32.30 -18.04
C ALA A 423 -3.72 -31.36 -19.13
N ASN A 424 -5.03 -31.38 -19.38
CA ASN A 424 -5.60 -30.62 -20.50
C ASN A 424 -5.40 -29.11 -20.36
N LEU A 425 -4.81 -28.48 -21.39
CA LEU A 425 -4.70 -27.03 -21.50
C LEU A 425 -5.57 -26.53 -22.64
N THR A 426 -6.46 -25.58 -22.35
CA THR A 426 -7.21 -24.82 -23.36
C THR A 426 -6.65 -23.40 -23.47
N ILE A 427 -6.36 -22.95 -24.68
CA ILE A 427 -5.89 -21.58 -24.95
C ILE A 427 -7.02 -20.80 -25.64
N GLN A 428 -7.41 -19.69 -25.03
CA GLN A 428 -8.48 -18.83 -25.57
C GLN A 428 -8.06 -18.18 -26.90
N GLU A 429 -9.02 -18.02 -27.82
CA GLU A 429 -8.79 -17.36 -29.10
C GLU A 429 -8.14 -15.97 -28.97
N GLY A 430 -7.28 -15.62 -29.92
CA GLY A 430 -6.56 -14.34 -29.93
C GLY A 430 -5.44 -14.21 -28.89
N THR A 431 -5.09 -15.27 -28.16
CA THR A 431 -3.95 -15.28 -27.23
C THR A 431 -2.62 -15.18 -27.99
N ILE A 432 -1.70 -14.37 -27.46
CA ILE A 432 -0.34 -14.22 -28.00
C ILE A 432 0.66 -14.72 -26.96
N MET A 433 1.51 -15.65 -27.36
CA MET A 433 2.61 -16.19 -26.57
C MET A 433 3.94 -15.91 -27.28
N LYS A 434 4.89 -15.36 -26.53
CA LYS A 434 6.21 -14.96 -26.99
C LYS A 434 7.29 -15.75 -26.27
N PHE A 435 8.02 -16.56 -27.02
CA PHE A 435 9.01 -17.49 -26.48
C PHE A 435 10.43 -16.93 -26.57
N GLY A 436 11.14 -16.97 -25.45
CA GLY A 436 12.59 -16.78 -25.43
C GLY A 436 13.33 -18.01 -25.96
N SER A 437 14.66 -17.98 -25.96
CA SER A 437 15.46 -19.04 -26.57
C SER A 437 15.29 -20.41 -25.92
N ASN A 438 14.85 -20.45 -24.67
CA ASN A 438 14.62 -21.68 -23.91
C ASN A 438 13.12 -22.01 -23.81
N GLY A 439 12.27 -21.24 -24.49
CA GLY A 439 10.84 -21.50 -24.52
C GLY A 439 10.51 -22.75 -25.33
N THR A 440 9.82 -23.69 -24.69
CA THR A 440 9.25 -24.92 -25.30
C THR A 440 7.86 -25.17 -24.70
N ILE A 441 7.01 -25.89 -25.43
CA ILE A 441 5.80 -26.50 -24.88
C ILE A 441 5.90 -28.00 -25.11
N ASP A 442 5.83 -28.77 -24.04
CA ASP A 442 5.91 -30.22 -24.03
C ASP A 442 4.57 -30.79 -23.60
N VAL A 443 3.86 -31.48 -24.49
CA VAL A 443 2.51 -32.01 -24.24
C VAL A 443 2.57 -33.51 -24.11
N GLY A 444 2.08 -34.03 -22.98
CA GLY A 444 1.89 -35.46 -22.81
C GLY A 444 3.18 -36.26 -22.60
N TYR A 445 4.24 -35.64 -22.06
CA TYR A 445 5.51 -36.35 -21.82
C TYR A 445 5.39 -37.42 -20.73
N ILE A 446 4.62 -37.15 -19.67
CA ILE A 446 4.47 -38.07 -18.52
C ILE A 446 3.05 -38.63 -18.45
N ASN A 447 2.04 -37.77 -18.59
CA ASN A 447 0.63 -38.14 -18.42
C ASN A 447 -0.18 -37.76 -19.66
N ASN A 448 -1.33 -38.41 -19.84
CA ASN A 448 -2.31 -38.03 -20.87
C ASN A 448 -2.68 -36.54 -20.76
N ALA A 449 -2.45 -35.80 -21.83
CA ALA A 449 -2.72 -34.37 -21.87
C ALA A 449 -3.15 -33.91 -23.27
N VAL A 450 -4.20 -33.09 -23.33
CA VAL A 450 -4.66 -32.49 -24.58
C VAL A 450 -4.37 -31.00 -24.57
N LEU A 451 -3.66 -30.52 -25.60
CA LEU A 451 -3.59 -29.09 -25.88
C LEU A 451 -4.67 -28.70 -26.89
N THR A 452 -5.57 -27.81 -26.50
CA THR A 452 -6.61 -27.24 -27.37
C THR A 452 -6.34 -25.76 -27.61
N ALA A 453 -5.86 -25.42 -28.81
CA ALA A 453 -5.64 -24.05 -29.27
C ALA A 453 -6.52 -23.78 -30.49
N VAL A 454 -7.70 -23.18 -30.27
CA VAL A 454 -8.68 -22.88 -31.32
C VAL A 454 -8.90 -21.38 -31.38
N GLY A 455 -8.27 -20.74 -32.36
CA GLY A 455 -8.50 -19.34 -32.72
C GLY A 455 -9.60 -19.16 -33.76
N SER A 456 -9.68 -17.97 -34.32
CA SER A 456 -10.53 -17.64 -35.47
C SER A 456 -9.74 -16.84 -36.52
N ALA A 457 -10.28 -16.71 -37.73
CA ALA A 457 -9.65 -15.89 -38.78
C ALA A 457 -9.40 -14.44 -38.34
N ALA A 458 -10.29 -13.89 -37.49
CA ALA A 458 -10.17 -12.55 -36.93
C ALA A 458 -9.22 -12.50 -35.73
N ASN A 459 -9.17 -13.56 -34.91
CA ASN A 459 -8.38 -13.63 -33.69
C ASN A 459 -7.58 -14.94 -33.65
N PRO A 460 -6.51 -15.07 -34.46
CA PRO A 460 -5.67 -16.27 -34.41
C PRO A 460 -4.91 -16.34 -33.08
N ILE A 461 -4.59 -17.56 -32.65
CA ILE A 461 -3.64 -17.78 -31.54
C ILE A 461 -2.23 -17.70 -32.11
N ILE A 462 -1.35 -16.90 -31.51
CA ILE A 462 0.00 -16.65 -32.05
C ILE A 462 1.05 -17.21 -31.09
N PHE A 463 1.89 -18.11 -31.60
CA PHE A 463 3.11 -18.60 -30.98
C PHE A 463 4.30 -18.01 -31.74
N THR A 464 5.08 -17.13 -31.10
CA THR A 464 6.18 -16.41 -31.78
C THR A 464 7.35 -16.17 -30.85
N SER A 465 8.45 -15.62 -31.35
CA SER A 465 9.61 -15.31 -30.51
C SER A 465 9.41 -14.00 -29.72
N SER A 466 10.02 -13.92 -28.54
CA SER A 466 10.16 -12.68 -27.76
C SER A 466 11.29 -11.76 -28.25
N ALA A 467 12.15 -12.23 -29.16
CA ALA A 467 13.24 -11.43 -29.72
C ALA A 467 12.71 -10.22 -30.52
N THR A 468 13.39 -9.08 -30.40
CA THR A 468 13.06 -7.86 -31.14
C THR A 468 13.29 -8.00 -32.65
N THR A 469 14.29 -8.80 -33.04
CA THR A 469 14.60 -9.17 -34.43
C THR A 469 14.75 -10.69 -34.51
N PRO A 470 13.65 -11.45 -34.59
CA PRO A 470 13.70 -12.90 -34.49
C PRO A 470 14.32 -13.54 -35.74
N ALA A 471 15.23 -14.50 -35.52
CA ALA A 471 15.74 -15.39 -36.56
C ALA A 471 14.88 -16.65 -36.67
N ALA A 472 14.97 -17.37 -37.78
CA ALA A 472 14.35 -18.69 -37.88
C ALA A 472 14.96 -19.65 -36.83
N GLY A 473 14.12 -20.33 -36.04
CA GLY A 473 14.59 -21.17 -34.92
C GLY A 473 14.99 -20.38 -33.66
N ALA A 474 14.37 -19.22 -33.42
CA ALA A 474 14.62 -18.40 -32.23
C ALA A 474 14.11 -19.03 -30.92
N TRP A 475 13.21 -20.00 -30.98
CA TRP A 475 12.72 -20.79 -29.83
C TRP A 475 12.49 -22.25 -30.23
N GLU A 476 12.31 -23.14 -29.25
CA GLU A 476 12.43 -24.58 -29.47
C GLU A 476 11.31 -25.15 -30.35
N GLY A 477 10.06 -24.80 -30.05
CA GLY A 477 8.88 -25.33 -30.72
C GLY A 477 7.91 -25.96 -29.73
N ILE A 478 6.93 -26.68 -30.27
CA ILE A 478 5.96 -27.47 -29.51
C ILE A 478 6.25 -28.94 -29.75
N TYR A 479 6.35 -29.71 -28.67
CA TYR A 479 6.62 -31.14 -28.67
C TYR A 479 5.37 -31.89 -28.21
N LEU A 480 4.87 -32.76 -29.06
CA LEU A 480 3.72 -33.62 -28.82
C LEU A 480 4.22 -35.04 -28.58
N TRP A 481 4.16 -35.49 -27.34
CA TRP A 481 4.65 -36.82 -26.93
C TRP A 481 3.54 -37.87 -27.03
N ASP A 482 3.88 -39.13 -26.74
CA ASP A 482 3.02 -40.31 -26.94
C ASP A 482 1.72 -40.30 -26.12
N ASN A 483 1.59 -39.42 -25.12
CA ASN A 483 0.37 -39.22 -24.35
C ASN A 483 -0.40 -37.93 -24.72
N SER A 484 -0.18 -37.38 -25.92
CA SER A 484 -0.78 -36.09 -26.36
C SER A 484 -1.94 -36.20 -27.35
N ASP A 485 -2.54 -37.39 -27.46
CA ASP A 485 -3.62 -37.69 -28.39
C ASP A 485 -4.80 -36.71 -28.29
N ASN A 486 -5.37 -36.38 -29.46
CA ASN A 486 -6.47 -35.43 -29.67
C ASN A 486 -6.10 -33.96 -29.46
N THR A 487 -4.82 -33.62 -29.49
CA THR A 487 -4.37 -32.22 -29.53
C THR A 487 -4.91 -31.51 -30.79
N ILE A 488 -5.39 -30.27 -30.62
CA ILE A 488 -6.03 -29.49 -31.70
C ILE A 488 -5.39 -28.11 -31.81
N PHE A 489 -4.96 -27.79 -33.03
CA PHE A 489 -4.61 -26.44 -33.45
C PHE A 489 -5.54 -26.02 -34.59
N ASN A 490 -6.29 -24.94 -34.40
CA ASN A 490 -7.11 -24.35 -35.46
C ASN A 490 -6.94 -22.82 -35.44
N TYR A 491 -6.75 -22.20 -36.62
CA TYR A 491 -6.43 -20.77 -36.73
C TYR A 491 -5.27 -20.32 -35.80
N CYS A 492 -4.18 -21.07 -35.83
CA CYS A 492 -2.95 -20.75 -35.12
C CYS A 492 -1.88 -20.19 -36.06
N GLU A 493 -0.98 -19.36 -35.54
CA GLU A 493 0.25 -18.95 -36.23
C GLU A 493 1.47 -19.38 -35.42
N PHE A 494 2.34 -20.19 -36.03
CA PHE A 494 3.61 -20.63 -35.47
C PHE A 494 4.74 -19.91 -36.20
N GLN A 495 5.47 -19.06 -35.49
CA GLN A 495 6.47 -18.17 -36.07
C GLN A 495 7.83 -18.36 -35.39
N TYR A 496 8.90 -18.44 -36.17
CA TYR A 496 10.30 -18.44 -35.68
C TYR A 496 10.68 -19.61 -34.76
N ALA A 497 9.90 -20.70 -34.77
CA ALA A 497 10.14 -21.89 -33.97
C ALA A 497 11.19 -22.84 -34.60
N GLY A 498 11.48 -23.98 -33.97
CA GLY A 498 12.35 -25.02 -34.54
C GLY A 498 13.84 -24.75 -34.35
N LYS A 499 14.24 -24.36 -33.13
CA LYS A 499 15.65 -24.19 -32.72
C LYS A 499 16.43 -25.50 -32.80
N GLY A 500 17.74 -25.38 -33.03
CA GLY A 500 18.70 -26.49 -32.96
C GLY A 500 19.31 -26.86 -34.31
N SER A 501 20.08 -27.95 -34.33
CA SER A 501 20.77 -28.46 -35.52
C SER A 501 20.27 -29.81 -36.01
N SER A 502 19.38 -30.47 -35.25
CA SER A 502 18.76 -31.74 -35.64
C SER A 502 18.03 -31.62 -36.98
N THR A 503 18.08 -32.67 -37.80
CA THR A 503 17.28 -32.79 -39.04
C THR A 503 15.78 -32.92 -38.76
N THR A 504 15.40 -33.15 -37.51
CA THR A 504 14.02 -33.35 -37.04
C THR A 504 13.43 -32.14 -36.31
N ARG A 505 14.20 -31.05 -36.18
CA ARG A 505 13.71 -29.82 -35.53
C ARG A 505 12.55 -29.21 -36.33
N ALA A 506 11.54 -28.69 -35.65
CA ALA A 506 10.33 -28.19 -36.29
C ALA A 506 9.58 -27.19 -35.41
N ALA A 507 8.59 -26.49 -35.96
CA ALA A 507 7.70 -25.66 -35.15
C ALA A 507 6.76 -26.52 -34.28
N ILE A 508 6.26 -27.63 -34.84
CA ILE A 508 5.63 -28.71 -34.10
C ILE A 508 6.39 -30.00 -34.40
N LYS A 509 6.82 -30.69 -33.36
CA LYS A 509 7.42 -32.02 -33.43
C LYS A 509 6.54 -33.01 -32.69
N SER A 510 6.29 -34.17 -33.27
CA SER A 510 5.45 -35.20 -32.64
C SER A 510 6.08 -36.58 -32.60
N ILE A 511 5.75 -37.33 -31.56
CA ILE A 511 6.16 -38.72 -31.34
C ILE A 511 4.93 -39.52 -30.94
N SER A 512 4.56 -40.52 -31.75
CA SER A 512 3.52 -41.52 -31.47
C SER A 512 2.22 -40.93 -30.93
N SER A 513 1.74 -39.84 -31.55
CA SER A 513 0.56 -39.08 -31.11
C SER A 513 -0.44 -38.82 -32.24
N THR A 514 -1.67 -38.48 -31.87
CA THR A 514 -2.76 -38.11 -32.77
C THR A 514 -3.12 -36.66 -32.60
N TYR A 515 -3.02 -35.84 -33.65
CA TYR A 515 -3.38 -34.43 -33.54
C TYR A 515 -3.86 -33.83 -34.87
N THR A 516 -4.56 -32.70 -34.76
CA THR A 516 -5.11 -31.96 -35.91
C THR A 516 -4.53 -30.56 -35.96
N VAL A 517 -4.05 -30.15 -37.12
CA VAL A 517 -3.77 -28.74 -37.42
C VAL A 517 -4.64 -28.31 -38.59
N SER A 518 -5.38 -27.22 -38.42
CA SER A 518 -6.23 -26.68 -39.47
C SER A 518 -6.21 -25.15 -39.55
N ASN A 519 -6.40 -24.60 -40.75
CA ASN A 519 -6.48 -23.15 -41.03
C ASN A 519 -5.34 -22.32 -40.40
N SER A 520 -4.16 -22.92 -40.24
CA SER A 520 -3.04 -22.37 -39.48
C SER A 520 -1.87 -22.00 -40.38
N LYS A 521 -0.95 -21.19 -39.86
CA LYS A 521 0.21 -20.70 -40.60
C LYS A 521 1.51 -21.06 -39.88
N PHE A 522 2.49 -21.53 -40.64
CA PHE A 522 3.84 -21.79 -40.19
C PHE A 522 4.78 -20.84 -40.93
N LYS A 523 5.54 -20.03 -40.19
CA LYS A 523 6.41 -18.99 -40.76
C LYS A 523 7.80 -19.02 -40.14
N PHE A 524 8.83 -18.94 -40.98
CA PHE A 524 10.23 -18.77 -40.54
C PHE A 524 10.69 -19.85 -39.56
N SER A 525 10.30 -21.12 -39.77
CA SER A 525 10.80 -22.21 -38.94
C SER A 525 12.28 -22.46 -39.22
N GLY A 526 13.08 -22.62 -38.16
CA GLY A 526 14.49 -23.01 -38.24
C GLY A 526 14.70 -24.41 -38.82
N GLY A 527 13.65 -25.23 -38.84
CA GLY A 527 13.61 -26.55 -39.46
C GLY A 527 12.34 -26.77 -40.29
N TRP A 528 11.62 -27.84 -40.00
CA TRP A 528 10.33 -28.13 -40.65
C TRP A 528 9.21 -27.25 -40.07
N GLY A 529 8.14 -27.04 -40.82
CA GLY A 529 6.89 -26.56 -40.22
C GLY A 529 6.38 -27.57 -39.19
N VAL A 530 6.26 -28.83 -39.63
CA VAL A 530 5.86 -29.96 -38.81
C VAL A 530 6.83 -31.13 -39.02
N ASN A 531 7.22 -31.85 -37.97
CA ASN A 531 7.99 -33.10 -38.09
C ASN A 531 7.36 -34.21 -37.23
N ASN A 532 7.00 -35.31 -37.88
CA ASN A 532 6.30 -36.43 -37.25
C ASN A 532 7.17 -37.70 -37.26
N ASP A 533 7.05 -38.55 -36.25
CA ASP A 533 7.55 -39.93 -36.34
C ASP A 533 6.58 -40.83 -37.13
N ALA A 534 7.04 -42.03 -37.47
CA ALA A 534 6.28 -43.03 -38.22
C ALA A 534 4.94 -43.46 -37.57
N ASN A 535 4.77 -43.27 -36.25
CA ASN A 535 3.60 -43.72 -35.50
C ASN A 535 2.57 -42.59 -35.27
N THR A 536 2.88 -41.36 -35.67
CA THR A 536 1.99 -40.22 -35.50
C THR A 536 0.83 -40.24 -36.51
N ILE A 537 -0.39 -39.97 -36.04
CA ILE A 537 -1.56 -39.69 -36.89
C ILE A 537 -1.79 -38.18 -36.95
N PHE A 538 -1.38 -37.56 -38.06
CA PHE A 538 -1.48 -36.12 -38.26
C PHE A 538 -2.55 -35.76 -39.30
N THR A 539 -3.56 -34.99 -38.88
CA THR A 539 -4.55 -34.40 -39.81
C THR A 539 -4.17 -32.97 -40.17
N ASN A 540 -3.94 -32.73 -41.47
CA ASN A 540 -3.46 -31.47 -42.02
C ASN A 540 -4.47 -30.86 -43.01
N THR A 541 -5.15 -29.78 -42.64
CA THR A 541 -6.22 -29.18 -43.47
C THR A 541 -6.05 -27.66 -43.61
N ASN A 542 -5.98 -27.14 -44.84
CA ASN A 542 -5.93 -25.70 -45.13
C ASN A 542 -4.81 -24.93 -44.39
N ASN A 543 -3.66 -25.56 -44.15
CA ASN A 543 -2.51 -24.90 -43.53
C ASN A 543 -1.59 -24.29 -44.58
N THR A 544 -0.90 -23.21 -44.21
CA THR A 544 0.09 -22.53 -45.05
C THR A 544 1.46 -22.58 -44.43
N PHE A 545 2.49 -22.76 -45.25
CA PHE A 545 3.88 -22.87 -44.84
C PHE A 545 4.73 -21.88 -45.63
N GLU A 546 5.45 -21.02 -44.92
CA GLU A 546 6.26 -19.97 -45.47
C GLU A 546 7.65 -20.01 -44.83
N SER A 547 8.71 -20.05 -45.65
CA SER A 547 10.09 -19.93 -45.17
C SER A 547 10.47 -20.94 -44.06
N CYS A 548 10.08 -22.20 -44.20
CA CYS A 548 10.49 -23.30 -43.31
C CYS A 548 11.73 -23.99 -43.89
N ASN A 549 12.86 -23.91 -43.18
CA ASN A 549 14.19 -24.24 -43.72
C ASN A 549 14.37 -25.68 -44.21
N LEU A 550 13.71 -26.66 -43.61
CA LEU A 550 13.83 -28.07 -44.00
C LEU A 550 12.64 -28.56 -44.85
N GLY A 551 11.55 -27.78 -44.92
CA GLY A 551 10.34 -28.12 -45.67
C GLY A 551 9.06 -27.94 -44.85
N THR A 552 7.93 -28.36 -45.43
CA THR A 552 6.60 -28.17 -44.84
C THR A 552 6.32 -29.21 -43.74
N VAL A 553 6.27 -30.48 -44.12
CA VAL A 553 6.02 -31.63 -43.24
C VAL A 553 7.10 -32.68 -43.48
N GLY A 554 7.87 -32.99 -42.44
CA GLY A 554 8.86 -34.05 -42.44
C GLY A 554 8.36 -35.29 -41.70
N SER A 555 8.87 -36.46 -42.06
CA SER A 555 8.62 -37.73 -41.39
C SER A 555 9.94 -38.44 -41.13
N ASN A 556 10.11 -39.06 -39.96
CA ASN A 556 11.24 -39.96 -39.68
C ASN A 556 10.77 -41.37 -39.37
#